data_AF-A0A0J6VY39-F1
#
_entry.id   AF-A0A0J6VY39-F1
#
_cell.length_a   1.000
_cell.length_b   1.000
_cell.length_c   1.000
_cell.angle_alpha   90.00
_cell.angle_beta   90.00
_cell.angle_gamma   90.00
#
_symmetry.space_group_name_H-M   'P 1'
#
loop_
_entity.id
_entity.type
_entity.pdbx_description
1 polymer ?
#
loop_
_entity_poly.entity_id
_entity_poly.type
_entity_poly.pdbx_seq_one_letter_code
_entity_poly.pdbx_strand_id
1 'polypeptide(L)'
;MYFEKNRIANFQTSSRFEAREPRPLPWIQVGKFGAPYFATETGAAWTPVGQNDAISWVELAGLFRRRDLPAVEAYLYYLADHGVTCLRLMLEYAQVRHRYIEQPVGRFVPAMVRLWDDLFALCEKVGLRILLTPFDTFWMWLHWRHHPYNRHNGGPLAHPSRFLLDEAVRAAIKNRLAFAVERWGGSGVLFGWDLWNEIHPAHAEDSADGFAPFIADLSQHVRALEMRLYGRSHPQTVSLFGPELLWRPHLPMAEPIFRHPDLDFATIHIYAEGTIDDPRNTVDPAIAMGRIVRESLAQIHDGRPFLDTEHGPIHSFKDRHITLHASFDDEYFRHLQWVHLASGGVGGGMRWPNRHPHRLTAGMRAAQRSLSGFLRLIDWNRFRRRNLSQEVDISEQEVAVFACGDTEQAIVWCLRTNTIAENGQLCRDVRSVSARLSLPGLRSGRYSVIAWDTEAGLLRRTCEVTANGSMLTEVETGPFITDIALAVKRV
;
A
#
# COMPACT_ATOMS: atom_id res chain seq x y z
N MET A 1 -1.67 -19.64 -50.72
CA MET A 1 -0.29 -20.13 -50.85
C MET A 1 0.64 -18.93 -50.84
N TYR A 2 1.59 -18.94 -49.90
CA TYR A 2 2.81 -18.11 -49.76
C TYR A 2 2.62 -16.59 -49.63
N PHE A 3 2.61 -16.03 -48.41
CA PHE A 3 3.75 -15.69 -47.52
C PHE A 3 4.71 -14.65 -48.12
N GLU A 4 4.59 -13.41 -47.65
CA GLU A 4 5.66 -12.40 -47.75
C GLU A 4 6.04 -11.91 -46.34
N LYS A 5 7.36 -11.82 -46.13
CA LYS A 5 8.06 -11.82 -44.85
C LYS A 5 8.02 -10.45 -44.18
N ASN A 6 7.42 -10.36 -42.99
CA ASN A 6 7.69 -9.25 -42.07
C ASN A 6 8.97 -9.50 -41.27
N ARG A 7 9.91 -8.54 -41.39
CA ARG A 7 11.14 -8.45 -40.60
C ARG A 7 10.79 -8.22 -39.13
N ILE A 8 11.09 -9.21 -38.29
CA ILE A 8 11.14 -9.05 -36.84
C ILE A 8 12.46 -8.34 -36.51
N ALA A 9 12.35 -7.18 -35.87
CA ALA A 9 13.48 -6.51 -35.25
C ALA A 9 13.98 -7.38 -34.09
N ASN A 10 15.23 -7.83 -34.19
CA ASN A 10 15.94 -8.54 -33.13
C ASN A 10 16.09 -7.61 -31.91
N PHE A 11 15.26 -7.79 -30.90
CA PHE A 11 15.62 -7.37 -29.55
C PHE A 11 16.70 -8.32 -29.05
N GLN A 12 17.94 -7.84 -29.03
CA GLN A 12 19.04 -8.48 -28.34
C GLN A 12 18.70 -8.55 -26.85
N THR A 13 18.35 -9.75 -26.40
CA THR A 13 18.38 -10.14 -24.99
C THR A 13 19.83 -10.26 -24.54
N SER A 14 20.41 -9.18 -24.03
CA SER A 14 21.64 -9.23 -23.23
C SER A 14 21.24 -9.33 -21.75
N SER A 15 21.26 -10.52 -21.15
CA SER A 15 22.33 -11.07 -20.28
C SER A 15 22.47 -10.30 -18.96
N ARG A 16 22.47 -10.87 -17.75
CA ARG A 16 22.75 -12.22 -17.26
C ARG A 16 21.94 -12.47 -15.99
N PHE A 17 21.27 -13.63 -15.90
CA PHE A 17 20.91 -14.19 -14.60
C PHE A 17 22.16 -14.79 -13.97
N GLU A 18 23.04 -13.93 -13.43
CA GLU A 18 24.01 -14.41 -12.45
C GLU A 18 23.22 -14.79 -11.21
N ALA A 19 23.25 -16.09 -10.86
CA ALA A 19 22.71 -16.60 -9.62
C ALA A 19 23.42 -15.89 -8.45
N ARG A 20 22.84 -14.78 -7.97
CA ARG A 20 23.25 -14.18 -6.71
C ARG A 20 22.93 -15.21 -5.63
N GLU A 21 23.92 -15.58 -4.82
CA GLU A 21 23.65 -16.32 -3.60
C GLU A 21 22.59 -15.53 -2.80
N PRO A 22 21.50 -16.19 -2.36
CA PRO A 22 20.47 -15.51 -1.60
C PRO A 22 21.10 -15.02 -0.30
N ARG A 23 21.26 -13.69 -0.21
CA ARG A 23 21.60 -13.02 1.04
C ARG A 23 20.30 -12.67 1.74
N PRO A 24 20.20 -12.92 3.07
CA PRO A 24 19.03 -12.51 3.83
C PRO A 24 18.72 -11.03 3.59
N LEU A 25 17.46 -10.73 3.33
CA LEU A 25 17.05 -9.33 3.21
C LEU A 25 17.20 -8.63 4.57
N PRO A 26 17.68 -7.38 4.61
CA PRO A 26 17.71 -6.62 5.85
C PRO A 26 16.27 -6.35 6.32
N TRP A 27 16.07 -6.40 7.62
CA TRP A 27 14.79 -6.11 8.26
C TRP A 27 14.36 -4.67 7.98
N ILE A 28 13.06 -4.42 7.97
CA ILE A 28 12.51 -3.06 7.88
C ILE A 28 12.25 -2.52 9.28
N GLN A 29 12.51 -1.23 9.46
CA GLN A 29 12.26 -0.48 10.67
C GLN A 29 11.57 0.85 10.31
N VAL A 30 10.86 1.44 11.27
CA VAL A 30 10.46 2.85 11.16
C VAL A 30 11.72 3.72 11.09
N GLY A 31 11.67 4.74 10.25
CA GLY A 31 12.77 5.66 10.02
C GLY A 31 13.24 6.31 11.31
N LYS A 32 14.56 6.45 11.44
CA LYS A 32 15.18 7.06 12.63
C LYS A 32 15.04 8.59 12.59
N PHE A 33 15.27 9.22 13.73
CA PHE A 33 15.35 10.68 13.88
C PHE A 33 14.07 11.45 13.49
N GLY A 34 12.91 10.81 13.60
CA GLY A 34 11.61 11.41 13.29
C GLY A 34 11.20 11.37 11.82
N ALA A 35 11.87 10.56 10.98
CA ALA A 35 11.45 10.34 9.60
C ALA A 35 10.19 9.48 9.57
N PRO A 36 9.04 9.98 9.07
CA PRO A 36 7.77 9.28 9.17
C PRO A 36 7.61 8.26 8.02
N TYR A 37 8.67 7.52 7.73
CA TYR A 37 8.85 6.59 6.62
C TYR A 37 9.56 5.32 7.10
N PHE A 38 9.94 4.42 6.20
CA PHE A 38 10.63 3.18 6.54
C PHE A 38 12.08 3.17 6.02
N ALA A 39 12.91 2.40 6.71
CA ALA A 39 14.27 2.11 6.27
C ALA A 39 14.61 0.65 6.56
N THR A 40 15.55 0.11 5.81
CA THR A 40 16.22 -1.13 6.18
C THR A 40 17.01 -0.92 7.46
N GLU A 41 17.25 -1.99 8.22
CA GLU A 41 18.07 -1.94 9.44
C GLU A 41 19.52 -1.48 9.17
N THR A 42 19.99 -1.62 7.92
CA THR A 42 21.26 -1.09 7.43
C THR A 42 21.22 0.41 7.08
N GLY A 43 20.08 1.08 7.26
CA GLY A 43 19.91 2.52 7.07
C GLY A 43 19.53 2.98 5.66
N ALA A 44 19.38 2.07 4.69
CA ALA A 44 18.88 2.43 3.36
C ALA A 44 17.37 2.70 3.41
N ALA A 45 16.93 3.82 2.82
CA ALA A 45 15.51 4.15 2.69
C ALA A 45 14.76 3.03 1.97
N TRP A 46 13.54 2.74 2.43
CA TRP A 46 12.67 1.75 1.82
C TRP A 46 11.23 2.23 1.86
N THR A 47 10.46 1.94 0.81
CA THR A 47 9.07 2.37 0.70
C THR A 47 8.24 1.23 0.14
N PRO A 48 7.08 0.90 0.74
CA PRO A 48 6.14 -0.03 0.16
C PRO A 48 5.53 0.55 -1.12
N VAL A 49 5.82 -0.09 -2.25
CA VAL A 49 5.10 0.06 -3.51
C VAL A 49 4.53 -1.31 -3.82
N GLY A 50 3.20 -1.44 -3.83
CA GLY A 50 2.59 -2.75 -3.72
C GLY A 50 1.12 -2.80 -4.11
N GLN A 51 0.53 -3.95 -3.83
CA GLN A 51 -0.87 -4.24 -4.02
C GLN A 51 -1.34 -5.31 -3.03
N ASN A 52 -2.65 -5.47 -2.92
CA ASN A 52 -3.24 -6.66 -2.33
C ASN A 52 -3.20 -7.81 -3.34
N ASP A 53 -2.83 -8.99 -2.88
CA ASP A 53 -2.81 -10.23 -3.64
C ASP A 53 -3.32 -11.37 -2.74
N ALA A 54 -3.55 -12.57 -3.29
CA ALA A 54 -3.94 -13.71 -2.49
C ALA A 54 -3.30 -15.00 -2.97
N ILE A 55 -2.93 -15.84 -2.00
CA ILE A 55 -2.32 -17.16 -2.21
C ILE A 55 -3.18 -18.14 -3.04
N SER A 56 -4.45 -17.82 -3.25
CA SER A 56 -5.37 -18.59 -4.10
C SER A 56 -5.68 -17.93 -5.45
N TRP A 57 -5.21 -16.71 -5.70
CA TRP A 57 -5.43 -16.01 -6.96
C TRP A 57 -4.47 -16.50 -8.04
N VAL A 58 -4.79 -16.16 -9.30
CA VAL A 58 -4.22 -16.77 -10.50
C VAL A 58 -2.70 -16.84 -10.48
N GLU A 59 -2.02 -15.76 -10.09
CA GLU A 59 -0.56 -15.64 -10.15
C GLU A 59 0.15 -16.39 -9.02
N LEU A 60 -0.48 -16.54 -7.85
CA LEU A 60 0.10 -17.23 -6.67
C LEU A 60 -0.44 -18.65 -6.45
N ALA A 61 -1.53 -19.03 -7.15
CA ALA A 61 -2.19 -20.32 -6.97
C ALA A 61 -1.28 -21.53 -7.28
N GLY A 62 -0.21 -21.31 -8.06
CA GLY A 62 0.82 -22.31 -8.34
C GLY A 62 1.60 -22.77 -7.09
N LEU A 63 1.63 -21.98 -6.03
CA LEU A 63 2.31 -22.33 -4.77
C LEU A 63 1.65 -23.51 -4.06
N PHE A 64 0.31 -23.61 -4.11
CA PHE A 64 -0.39 -24.64 -3.36
C PHE A 64 -0.05 -26.02 -3.90
N ARG A 65 0.55 -26.85 -3.03
CA ARG A 65 1.10 -28.17 -3.37
C ARG A 65 2.16 -28.10 -4.49
N ARG A 66 2.85 -26.97 -4.63
CA ARG A 66 3.92 -26.75 -5.61
C ARG A 66 3.48 -27.10 -7.04
N ARG A 67 2.25 -26.75 -7.39
CA ARG A 67 1.69 -27.03 -8.71
C ARG A 67 2.52 -26.38 -9.83
N ASP A 68 2.99 -25.15 -9.60
CA ASP A 68 3.78 -24.40 -10.57
C ASP A 68 4.60 -23.28 -9.87
N LEU A 69 5.72 -23.66 -9.24
CA LEU A 69 6.63 -22.70 -8.63
C LEU A 69 7.35 -21.80 -9.66
N PRO A 70 7.79 -22.29 -10.83
CA PRO A 70 8.44 -21.43 -11.83
C PRO A 70 7.55 -20.29 -12.33
N ALA A 71 6.24 -20.50 -12.53
CA ALA A 71 5.34 -19.43 -12.91
C ALA A 71 5.20 -18.37 -11.80
N VAL A 72 5.12 -18.79 -10.54
CA VAL A 72 5.07 -17.88 -9.39
C VAL A 72 6.36 -17.07 -9.29
N GLU A 73 7.52 -17.73 -9.44
CA GLU A 73 8.81 -17.06 -9.44
C GLU A 73 8.91 -16.01 -10.57
N ALA A 74 8.49 -16.37 -11.78
CA ALA A 74 8.46 -15.45 -12.92
C ALA A 74 7.54 -14.24 -12.65
N TYR A 75 6.38 -14.47 -12.01
CA TYR A 75 5.50 -13.39 -11.58
C TYR A 75 6.17 -12.47 -10.55
N LEU A 76 6.83 -13.02 -9.54
CA LEU A 76 7.53 -12.22 -8.53
C LEU A 76 8.66 -11.38 -9.15
N TYR A 77 9.44 -11.93 -10.08
CA TYR A 77 10.41 -11.13 -10.84
C TYR A 77 9.73 -10.03 -11.67
N TYR A 78 8.64 -10.36 -12.36
CA TYR A 78 7.86 -9.38 -13.10
C TYR A 78 7.40 -8.22 -12.19
N LEU A 79 6.94 -8.50 -10.97
CA LEU A 79 6.60 -7.46 -9.99
C LEU A 79 7.80 -6.58 -9.65
N ALA A 80 8.93 -7.18 -9.30
CA ALA A 80 10.15 -6.45 -8.94
C ALA A 80 10.67 -5.57 -10.09
N ASP A 81 10.62 -6.07 -11.33
CA ASP A 81 11.00 -5.32 -12.55
C ASP A 81 10.08 -4.12 -12.83
N HIS A 82 8.86 -4.13 -12.25
CA HIS A 82 7.90 -3.03 -12.30
C HIS A 82 7.90 -2.18 -11.01
N GLY A 83 8.96 -2.26 -10.21
CA GLY A 83 9.17 -1.41 -9.05
C GLY A 83 8.35 -1.80 -7.82
N VAL A 84 7.64 -2.93 -7.86
CA VAL A 84 6.96 -3.44 -6.66
C VAL A 84 8.01 -3.86 -5.63
N THR A 85 7.81 -3.45 -4.39
CA THR A 85 8.69 -3.76 -3.26
C THR A 85 7.98 -4.57 -2.18
N CYS A 86 6.65 -4.57 -2.16
CA CYS A 86 5.84 -5.18 -1.11
C CYS A 86 4.54 -5.77 -1.66
N LEU A 87 4.14 -6.93 -1.17
CA LEU A 87 2.81 -7.50 -1.33
C LEU A 87 2.07 -7.48 0.00
N ARG A 88 0.80 -7.11 0.01
CA ARG A 88 -0.07 -7.35 1.16
C ARG A 88 -0.83 -8.65 0.96
N LEU A 89 -0.71 -9.56 1.92
CA LEU A 89 -1.30 -10.89 1.86
C LEU A 89 -1.95 -11.25 3.20
N MET A 90 -3.03 -12.03 3.12
CA MET A 90 -3.64 -12.69 4.27
C MET A 90 -3.06 -14.11 4.39
N LEU A 91 -2.72 -14.54 5.61
CA LEU A 91 -2.17 -15.89 5.91
C LEU A 91 -3.05 -17.03 5.38
N GLU A 92 -4.34 -16.75 5.26
CA GLU A 92 -5.35 -17.61 4.66
C GLU A 92 -6.21 -16.80 3.69
N TYR A 93 -6.93 -17.50 2.82
CA TYR A 93 -7.96 -16.88 1.99
C TYR A 93 -9.25 -17.68 2.15
N ALA A 94 -10.14 -17.19 3.02
CA ALA A 94 -11.27 -17.94 3.56
C ALA A 94 -12.44 -18.10 2.54
N GLN A 95 -12.27 -17.59 1.32
CA GLN A 95 -13.22 -17.80 0.22
C GLN A 95 -13.43 -19.29 -0.08
N VAL A 96 -12.40 -20.13 0.04
CA VAL A 96 -12.48 -21.57 -0.25
C VAL A 96 -11.99 -22.41 0.92
N ARG A 97 -12.64 -23.56 1.18
CA ARG A 97 -12.43 -24.36 2.40
C ARG A 97 -11.06 -25.04 2.54
N HIS A 98 -10.22 -24.99 1.52
CA HIS A 98 -8.92 -25.68 1.48
C HIS A 98 -7.74 -24.70 1.53
N ARG A 99 -8.01 -23.47 2.01
CA ARG A 99 -7.04 -22.37 2.13
C ARG A 99 -6.96 -21.78 3.53
N TYR A 100 -7.53 -22.44 4.54
CA TYR A 100 -7.29 -22.12 5.95
C TYR A 100 -5.87 -22.54 6.34
N ILE A 101 -5.15 -21.68 7.08
CA ILE A 101 -3.79 -22.01 7.55
C ILE A 101 -3.80 -23.13 8.60
N GLU A 102 -4.91 -23.29 9.33
CA GLU A 102 -5.11 -24.30 10.37
C GLU A 102 -6.48 -24.96 10.27
N GLN A 103 -6.55 -26.26 10.54
CA GLN A 103 -7.81 -27.02 10.58
C GLN A 103 -7.64 -28.34 11.37
N PRO A 104 -8.22 -28.48 12.58
CA PRO A 104 -8.90 -27.45 13.38
C PRO A 104 -7.93 -26.37 13.90
N VAL A 105 -8.43 -25.43 14.69
CA VAL A 105 -7.62 -24.40 15.39
C VAL A 105 -6.47 -25.07 16.16
N GLY A 106 -5.26 -24.51 16.04
CA GLY A 106 -4.03 -25.03 16.63
C GLY A 106 -3.35 -26.15 15.84
N ARG A 107 -3.97 -26.66 14.76
CA ARG A 107 -3.37 -27.66 13.87
C ARG A 107 -3.13 -27.10 12.49
N PHE A 108 -1.92 -26.59 12.26
CA PHE A 108 -1.51 -25.99 10.99
C PHE A 108 -1.50 -27.01 9.84
N VAL A 109 -2.08 -26.61 8.71
CA VAL A 109 -2.23 -27.45 7.52
C VAL A 109 -0.89 -27.56 6.79
N PRO A 110 -0.24 -28.75 6.71
CA PRO A 110 1.12 -28.86 6.17
C PRO A 110 1.29 -28.34 4.73
N ALA A 111 0.25 -28.45 3.90
CA ALA A 111 0.29 -27.93 2.54
C ALA A 111 0.25 -26.39 2.47
N MET A 112 -0.40 -25.74 3.43
CA MET A 112 -0.43 -24.28 3.54
C MET A 112 0.86 -23.76 4.15
N VAL A 113 1.40 -24.45 5.15
CA VAL A 113 2.71 -24.13 5.72
C VAL A 113 3.79 -24.18 4.64
N ARG A 114 3.84 -25.25 3.83
CA ARG A 114 4.79 -25.35 2.71
C ARG A 114 4.61 -24.25 1.66
N LEU A 115 3.36 -23.89 1.36
CA LEU A 115 3.08 -22.78 0.44
C LEU A 115 3.75 -21.48 0.90
N TRP A 116 3.65 -21.17 2.19
CA TRP A 116 4.26 -19.98 2.77
C TRP A 116 5.78 -20.08 2.84
N ASP A 117 6.34 -21.25 3.18
CA ASP A 117 7.79 -21.47 3.12
C ASP A 117 8.35 -21.20 1.73
N ASP A 118 7.69 -21.75 0.71
CA ASP A 118 8.10 -21.58 -0.69
C ASP A 118 7.96 -20.10 -1.11
N LEU A 119 6.89 -19.41 -0.71
CA LEU A 119 6.69 -18.01 -1.03
C LEU A 119 7.74 -17.10 -0.34
N PHE A 120 8.05 -17.33 0.93
CA PHE A 120 9.09 -16.57 1.63
C PHE A 120 10.47 -16.78 0.97
N ALA A 121 10.81 -18.03 0.62
CA ALA A 121 12.07 -18.32 -0.07
C ALA A 121 12.15 -17.65 -1.46
N LEU A 122 11.06 -17.67 -2.23
CA LEU A 122 11.00 -16.99 -3.53
C LEU A 122 11.09 -15.47 -3.39
N CYS A 123 10.37 -14.87 -2.43
CA CYS A 123 10.44 -13.44 -2.15
C CYS A 123 11.85 -13.01 -1.71
N GLU A 124 12.56 -13.81 -0.90
CA GLU A 124 13.95 -13.54 -0.51
C GLU A 124 14.87 -13.54 -1.73
N LYS A 125 14.73 -14.53 -2.61
CA LYS A 125 15.49 -14.62 -3.86
C LYS A 125 15.27 -13.42 -4.78
N VAL A 126 14.03 -12.94 -4.87
CA VAL A 126 13.64 -11.82 -5.76
C VAL A 126 13.91 -10.45 -5.12
N GLY A 127 13.90 -10.36 -3.78
CA GLY A 127 14.00 -9.10 -3.05
C GLY A 127 12.66 -8.41 -2.75
N LEU A 128 11.55 -9.16 -2.79
CA LEU A 128 10.21 -8.67 -2.44
C LEU A 128 9.91 -8.88 -0.95
N ARG A 129 9.06 -8.02 -0.41
CA ARG A 129 8.59 -8.09 0.98
C ARG A 129 7.10 -8.33 1.10
N ILE A 130 6.66 -8.72 2.29
CA ILE A 130 5.27 -9.07 2.59
C ILE A 130 4.80 -8.25 3.80
N LEU A 131 3.68 -7.54 3.64
CA LEU A 131 2.82 -7.12 4.75
C LEU A 131 1.82 -8.25 5.01
N LEU A 132 1.89 -8.86 6.19
CA LEU A 132 1.17 -10.10 6.47
C LEU A 132 0.09 -9.88 7.52
N THR A 133 -1.14 -10.26 7.20
CA THR A 133 -2.25 -10.26 8.16
C THR A 133 -2.76 -11.67 8.47
N PRO A 134 -3.13 -11.99 9.73
CA PRO A 134 -3.45 -13.36 10.10
C PRO A 134 -4.79 -13.85 9.58
N PHE A 135 -5.75 -12.97 9.26
CA PHE A 135 -7.12 -13.34 8.91
C PHE A 135 -7.62 -12.62 7.66
N ASP A 136 -8.49 -13.31 6.92
CA ASP A 136 -9.34 -12.75 5.87
C ASP A 136 -10.72 -12.49 6.49
N THR A 137 -10.94 -11.30 7.06
CA THR A 137 -12.15 -11.02 7.86
C THR A 137 -13.42 -11.00 7.03
N PHE A 138 -13.34 -10.58 5.77
CA PHE A 138 -14.49 -10.54 4.86
C PHE A 138 -15.03 -11.95 4.58
N TRP A 139 -14.20 -12.86 4.06
CA TRP A 139 -14.68 -14.22 3.78
C TRP A 139 -14.85 -15.05 5.04
N MET A 140 -14.10 -14.77 6.12
CA MET A 140 -14.36 -15.37 7.44
C MET A 140 -15.80 -15.09 7.88
N TRP A 141 -16.29 -13.86 7.73
CA TRP A 141 -17.67 -13.51 8.08
C TRP A 141 -18.67 -14.25 7.21
N LEU A 142 -18.55 -14.14 5.87
CA LEU A 142 -19.49 -14.74 4.93
C LEU A 142 -19.52 -16.28 5.01
N HIS A 143 -18.38 -16.90 5.27
CA HIS A 143 -18.24 -18.36 5.31
C HIS A 143 -18.04 -18.89 6.74
N TRP A 144 -18.50 -18.16 7.76
CA TRP A 144 -18.29 -18.51 9.18
C TRP A 144 -18.65 -19.95 9.53
N ARG A 145 -19.72 -20.48 8.95
CA ARG A 145 -20.16 -21.88 9.17
C ARG A 145 -19.06 -22.93 8.88
N HIS A 146 -18.10 -22.61 8.01
CA HIS A 146 -16.99 -23.50 7.63
C HIS A 146 -15.66 -23.11 8.28
N HIS A 147 -15.61 -21.96 8.95
CA HIS A 147 -14.36 -21.43 9.48
C HIS A 147 -13.85 -22.28 10.66
N PRO A 148 -12.54 -22.54 10.78
CA PRO A 148 -11.98 -23.36 11.86
C PRO A 148 -12.33 -22.86 13.27
N TYR A 149 -12.46 -21.55 13.46
CA TYR A 149 -12.78 -20.95 14.77
C TYR A 149 -14.24 -21.16 15.20
N ASN A 150 -15.10 -21.61 14.29
CA ASN A 150 -16.48 -21.92 14.62
C ASN A 150 -16.54 -23.18 15.51
N ARG A 151 -17.31 -23.11 16.60
CA ARG A 151 -17.52 -24.21 17.55
C ARG A 151 -18.03 -25.48 16.90
N HIS A 152 -18.85 -25.38 15.86
CA HIS A 152 -19.32 -26.54 15.12
C HIS A 152 -18.17 -27.30 14.42
N ASN A 153 -17.07 -26.61 14.10
CA ASN A 153 -15.88 -27.17 13.47
C ASN A 153 -14.76 -27.48 14.49
N GLY A 154 -15.08 -27.46 15.80
CA GLY A 154 -14.13 -27.70 16.88
C GLY A 154 -13.37 -26.45 17.38
N GLY A 155 -13.73 -25.26 16.91
CA GLY A 155 -13.17 -23.99 17.38
C GLY A 155 -13.80 -23.48 18.69
N PRO A 156 -13.30 -22.38 19.26
CA PRO A 156 -13.79 -21.84 20.53
C PRO A 156 -15.13 -21.10 20.41
N LEU A 157 -15.47 -20.56 19.24
CA LEU A 157 -16.43 -19.46 19.13
C LEU A 157 -17.76 -19.90 18.48
N ALA A 158 -18.88 -19.54 19.09
CA ALA A 158 -20.20 -19.80 18.50
C ALA A 158 -20.54 -18.84 17.34
N HIS A 159 -20.20 -17.55 17.50
CA HIS A 159 -20.56 -16.49 16.56
C HIS A 159 -19.42 -15.48 16.39
N PRO A 160 -19.12 -14.98 15.17
CA PRO A 160 -17.97 -14.11 14.91
C PRO A 160 -18.07 -12.73 15.56
N SER A 161 -19.21 -12.37 16.16
CA SER A 161 -19.36 -11.10 16.89
C SER A 161 -18.65 -11.03 18.24
N ARG A 162 -18.14 -12.16 18.72
CA ARG A 162 -17.37 -12.26 19.96
C ARG A 162 -15.87 -12.40 19.72
N PHE A 163 -15.41 -12.31 18.47
CA PHE A 163 -14.04 -12.66 18.10
C PHE A 163 -12.98 -11.81 18.81
N LEU A 164 -13.28 -10.53 19.03
CA LEU A 164 -12.37 -9.61 19.71
C LEU A 164 -12.50 -9.66 21.25
N LEU A 165 -13.51 -10.35 21.77
CA LEU A 165 -13.92 -10.32 23.19
C LEU A 165 -13.56 -11.60 23.96
N ASP A 166 -13.50 -12.74 23.30
CA ASP A 166 -13.35 -14.05 23.95
C ASP A 166 -11.87 -14.40 24.24
N GLU A 167 -11.57 -14.77 25.48
CA GLU A 167 -10.21 -15.10 25.92
C GLU A 167 -9.64 -16.38 25.28
N ALA A 168 -10.47 -17.38 25.00
CA ALA A 168 -10.02 -18.60 24.34
C ALA A 168 -9.72 -18.33 22.86
N VAL A 169 -10.52 -17.49 22.21
CA VAL A 169 -10.21 -16.95 20.86
C VAL A 169 -8.90 -16.17 20.91
N ARG A 170 -8.72 -15.30 21.91
CA ARG A 170 -7.47 -14.53 22.08
C ARG A 170 -6.25 -15.43 22.15
N ALA A 171 -6.29 -16.46 22.98
CA ALA A 171 -5.21 -17.43 23.12
C ALA A 171 -4.92 -18.16 21.81
N ALA A 172 -5.96 -18.54 21.06
CA ALA A 172 -5.83 -19.15 19.75
C ALA A 172 -5.18 -18.22 18.72
N ILE A 173 -5.57 -16.93 18.67
CA ILE A 173 -4.93 -15.93 17.80
C ILE A 173 -3.44 -15.79 18.14
N LYS A 174 -3.10 -15.71 19.44
CA LYS A 174 -1.71 -15.65 19.88
C LYS A 174 -0.92 -16.90 19.45
N ASN A 175 -1.47 -18.09 19.58
CA ASN A 175 -0.84 -19.32 19.09
C ASN A 175 -0.61 -19.31 17.57
N ARG A 176 -1.58 -18.80 16.80
CA ARG A 176 -1.48 -18.64 15.35
C ARG A 176 -0.37 -17.66 14.95
N LEU A 177 -0.30 -16.50 15.60
CA LEU A 177 0.76 -15.52 15.40
C LEU A 177 2.11 -16.06 15.84
N ALA A 178 2.19 -16.75 16.98
CA ALA A 178 3.42 -17.36 17.48
C ALA A 178 4.01 -18.36 16.47
N PHE A 179 3.18 -19.22 15.88
CA PHE A 179 3.60 -20.12 14.82
C PHE A 179 4.18 -19.37 13.61
N ALA A 180 3.51 -18.30 13.16
CA ALA A 180 3.99 -17.50 12.04
C ALA A 180 5.30 -16.77 12.37
N VAL A 181 5.44 -16.24 13.58
CA VAL A 181 6.65 -15.57 14.07
C VAL A 181 7.82 -16.53 14.18
N GLU A 182 7.63 -17.71 14.77
CA GLU A 182 8.68 -18.72 14.93
C GLU A 182 9.18 -19.24 13.57
N ARG A 183 8.30 -19.28 12.56
CA ARG A 183 8.65 -19.84 11.25
C ARG A 183 9.16 -18.81 10.25
N TRP A 184 8.54 -17.64 10.20
CA TRP A 184 8.80 -16.62 9.17
C TRP A 184 9.25 -15.28 9.74
N GLY A 185 9.01 -15.02 11.03
CA GLY A 185 9.39 -13.77 11.71
C GLY A 185 10.90 -13.54 11.84
N GLY A 186 11.75 -14.51 11.48
CA GLY A 186 13.20 -14.31 11.37
C GLY A 186 13.65 -13.65 10.06
N SER A 187 12.78 -13.64 9.04
CA SER A 187 13.13 -13.28 7.66
C SER A 187 12.86 -11.80 7.38
N GLY A 188 13.82 -11.10 6.75
CA GLY A 188 13.61 -9.73 6.27
C GLY A 188 12.72 -9.61 5.01
N VAL A 189 12.16 -10.73 4.52
CA VAL A 189 11.02 -10.74 3.61
C VAL A 189 9.78 -10.19 4.30
N LEU A 190 9.61 -10.41 5.59
CA LEU A 190 8.53 -9.78 6.32
C LEU A 190 8.81 -8.28 6.43
N PHE A 191 7.94 -7.46 5.85
CA PHE A 191 7.98 -6.01 6.07
C PHE A 191 7.37 -5.69 7.43
N GLY A 192 6.20 -6.25 7.73
CA GLY A 192 5.49 -5.98 8.98
C GLY A 192 4.28 -6.87 9.18
N TRP A 193 3.78 -6.83 10.41
CA TRP A 193 2.56 -7.51 10.84
C TRP A 193 1.38 -6.55 10.80
N ASP A 194 0.38 -6.84 9.96
CA ASP A 194 -0.96 -6.27 10.09
C ASP A 194 -1.74 -7.21 11.01
N LEU A 195 -1.65 -6.98 12.33
CA LEU A 195 -2.06 -7.91 13.38
C LEU A 195 -3.53 -8.32 13.28
N TRP A 196 -4.35 -7.54 12.56
CA TRP A 196 -5.73 -7.86 12.28
C TRP A 196 -6.24 -7.08 11.04
N ASN A 197 -6.72 -7.80 10.02
CA ASN A 197 -7.33 -7.20 8.84
C ASN A 197 -8.70 -6.58 9.16
N GLU A 198 -8.88 -5.30 8.87
CA GLU A 198 -10.16 -4.58 9.00
C GLU A 198 -10.82 -4.85 10.35
N ILE A 199 -10.18 -4.43 11.44
CA ILE A 199 -10.77 -4.51 12.77
C ILE A 199 -12.11 -3.77 12.74
N HIS A 200 -13.18 -4.44 13.19
CA HIS A 200 -14.54 -3.99 12.92
C HIS A 200 -15.44 -4.18 14.14
N PRO A 201 -16.32 -3.22 14.49
CA PRO A 201 -17.20 -3.30 15.66
C PRO A 201 -18.08 -4.55 15.66
N ALA A 202 -18.52 -5.02 14.49
CA ALA A 202 -19.29 -6.25 14.36
C ALA A 202 -18.58 -7.51 14.89
N HIS A 203 -17.26 -7.49 15.10
CA HIS A 203 -16.50 -8.57 15.77
C HIS A 203 -16.37 -8.40 17.29
N ALA A 204 -16.95 -7.32 17.83
CA ALA A 204 -16.99 -6.94 19.23
C ALA A 204 -18.39 -6.45 19.63
N GLU A 205 -19.44 -7.15 19.17
CA GLU A 205 -20.85 -6.82 19.48
C GLU A 205 -21.23 -5.36 19.19
N ASP A 206 -20.76 -4.84 18.06
CA ASP A 206 -20.99 -3.46 17.59
C ASP A 206 -20.38 -2.37 18.50
N SER A 207 -19.37 -2.72 19.30
CA SER A 207 -18.54 -1.79 20.09
C SER A 207 -17.11 -1.68 19.54
N ALA A 208 -16.46 -0.54 19.81
CA ALA A 208 -15.03 -0.34 19.57
C ALA A 208 -14.20 -0.25 20.86
N ASP A 209 -14.82 -0.33 22.04
CA ASP A 209 -14.13 -0.14 23.34
C ASP A 209 -13.04 -1.19 23.58
N GLY A 210 -13.25 -2.40 23.04
CA GLY A 210 -12.31 -3.51 23.14
C GLY A 210 -11.10 -3.43 22.20
N PHE A 211 -11.04 -2.45 21.28
CA PHE A 211 -9.98 -2.41 20.26
C PHE A 211 -8.60 -2.17 20.86
N ALA A 212 -8.43 -1.15 21.70
CA ALA A 212 -7.13 -0.85 22.31
C ALA A 212 -6.56 -2.04 23.11
N PRO A 213 -7.27 -2.64 24.09
CA PRO A 213 -6.74 -3.80 24.81
C PRO A 213 -6.53 -5.01 23.88
N PHE A 214 -7.36 -5.18 22.83
CA PHE A 214 -7.14 -6.21 21.81
C PHE A 214 -5.80 -6.04 21.10
N ILE A 215 -5.50 -4.81 20.66
CA ILE A 215 -4.29 -4.50 19.91
C ILE A 215 -3.07 -4.63 20.82
N ALA A 216 -3.13 -4.11 22.05
CA ALA A 216 -2.05 -4.19 23.02
C ALA A 216 -1.65 -5.65 23.30
N ASP A 217 -2.60 -6.54 23.58
CA ASP A 217 -2.29 -7.95 23.90
C ASP A 217 -1.61 -8.68 22.73
N LEU A 218 -2.06 -8.44 21.48
CA LEU A 218 -1.42 -9.06 20.31
C LEU A 218 -0.05 -8.47 20.01
N SER A 219 0.07 -7.13 20.03
CA SER A 219 1.33 -6.46 19.70
C SER A 219 2.41 -6.81 20.72
N GLN A 220 2.10 -6.76 22.02
CA GLN A 220 3.03 -7.12 23.08
C GLN A 220 3.44 -8.59 22.99
N HIS A 221 2.51 -9.49 22.66
CA HIS A 221 2.82 -10.91 22.46
C HIS A 221 3.81 -11.13 21.30
N VAL A 222 3.50 -10.58 20.12
CA VAL A 222 4.36 -10.71 18.92
C VAL A 222 5.72 -10.07 19.16
N ARG A 223 5.74 -8.84 19.70
CA ARG A 223 6.97 -8.10 19.98
C ARG A 223 7.85 -8.82 20.99
N ALA A 224 7.30 -9.29 22.11
CA ALA A 224 8.05 -10.04 23.11
C ALA A 224 8.64 -11.34 22.53
N LEU A 225 7.87 -12.03 21.69
CA LEU A 225 8.33 -13.26 21.04
C LEU A 225 9.45 -13.00 20.04
N GLU A 226 9.30 -12.00 19.16
CA GLU A 226 10.35 -11.63 18.20
C GLU A 226 11.61 -11.11 18.91
N MET A 227 11.47 -10.29 19.95
CA MET A 227 12.61 -9.84 20.75
C MET A 227 13.34 -11.02 21.40
N ARG A 228 12.62 -12.03 21.92
CA ARG A 228 13.20 -13.23 22.51
C ARG A 228 13.93 -14.09 21.49
N LEU A 229 13.37 -14.28 20.30
CA LEU A 229 13.92 -15.18 19.27
C LEU A 229 15.01 -14.52 18.43
N TYR A 230 14.88 -13.22 18.16
CA TYR A 230 15.66 -12.53 17.13
C TYR A 230 16.36 -11.25 17.64
N GLY A 231 16.06 -10.78 18.86
CA GLY A 231 16.66 -9.57 19.44
C GLY A 231 16.16 -8.24 18.83
N ARG A 232 15.14 -8.31 17.97
CA ARG A 232 14.50 -7.19 17.26
C ARG A 232 13.07 -7.59 16.90
N SER A 233 12.22 -6.64 16.52
CA SER A 233 10.83 -6.89 16.11
C SER A 233 10.49 -6.11 14.84
N HIS A 234 9.64 -6.72 14.00
CA HIS A 234 9.12 -6.10 12.79
C HIS A 234 8.12 -4.99 13.12
N PRO A 235 7.94 -3.99 12.22
CA PRO A 235 6.85 -3.04 12.29
C PRO A 235 5.48 -3.72 12.41
N GLN A 236 4.63 -3.19 13.26
CA GLN A 236 3.28 -3.71 13.51
C GLN A 236 2.21 -2.64 13.28
N THR A 237 1.07 -3.06 12.76
CA THR A 237 -0.13 -2.24 12.54
C THR A 237 -1.40 -3.07 12.74
N VAL A 238 -2.56 -2.41 12.65
CA VAL A 238 -3.88 -3.03 12.47
C VAL A 238 -4.64 -2.19 11.47
N SER A 239 -5.25 -2.84 10.46
CA SER A 239 -6.06 -2.12 9.48
C SER A 239 -7.52 -1.97 9.90
N LEU A 240 -8.16 -0.91 9.42
CA LEU A 240 -9.58 -0.58 9.60
C LEU A 240 -10.21 -0.29 8.24
N PHE A 241 -11.44 -0.75 8.00
CA PHE A 241 -12.22 -0.30 6.85
C PHE A 241 -12.57 1.18 7.02
N GLY A 242 -11.89 2.06 6.30
CA GLY A 242 -11.88 3.51 6.52
C GLY A 242 -13.26 4.18 6.60
N PRO A 243 -14.25 3.80 5.78
CA PRO A 243 -15.60 4.37 5.85
C PRO A 243 -16.28 4.24 7.23
N GLU A 244 -15.90 3.26 8.05
CA GLU A 244 -16.41 3.13 9.42
C GLU A 244 -16.17 4.38 10.27
N LEU A 245 -15.05 5.09 10.06
CA LEU A 245 -14.76 6.35 10.76
C LEU A 245 -15.78 7.46 10.45
N LEU A 246 -16.40 7.42 9.27
CA LEU A 246 -17.41 8.39 8.83
C LEU A 246 -18.83 7.94 9.18
N TRP A 247 -19.12 6.65 9.03
CA TRP A 247 -20.45 6.10 9.28
C TRP A 247 -20.76 5.98 10.78
N ARG A 248 -19.74 5.74 11.62
CA ARG A 248 -19.89 5.58 13.07
C ARG A 248 -18.93 6.50 13.83
N PRO A 249 -19.06 7.84 13.70
CA PRO A 249 -18.15 8.79 14.33
C PRO A 249 -18.30 8.83 15.86
N HIS A 250 -19.37 8.24 16.40
CA HIS A 250 -19.61 8.13 17.83
C HIS A 250 -18.82 6.98 18.49
N LEU A 251 -18.25 6.06 17.70
CA LEU A 251 -17.40 4.98 18.23
C LEU A 251 -15.93 5.43 18.29
N PRO A 252 -15.19 5.09 19.35
CA PRO A 252 -13.80 5.53 19.56
C PRO A 252 -12.79 4.75 18.69
N MET A 253 -13.01 4.64 17.38
CA MET A 253 -12.17 3.83 16.48
C MET A 253 -10.87 4.53 16.03
N ALA A 254 -10.85 5.86 16.01
CA ALA A 254 -9.68 6.60 15.50
C ALA A 254 -8.44 6.41 16.38
N GLU A 255 -8.59 6.46 17.71
CA GLU A 255 -7.45 6.38 18.63
C GLU A 255 -6.70 5.03 18.56
N PRO A 256 -7.37 3.86 18.60
CA PRO A 256 -6.71 2.56 18.45
C PRO A 256 -5.97 2.37 17.12
N ILE A 257 -6.31 3.11 16.07
CA ILE A 257 -5.68 2.98 14.75
C ILE A 257 -4.55 3.99 14.55
N PHE A 258 -4.79 5.26 14.85
CA PHE A 258 -3.83 6.33 14.55
C PHE A 258 -2.82 6.58 15.67
N ARG A 259 -3.15 6.23 16.92
CA ARG A 259 -2.42 6.68 18.11
C ARG A 259 -2.09 5.58 19.11
N HIS A 260 -2.43 4.32 18.83
CA HIS A 260 -2.12 3.22 19.75
C HIS A 260 -0.60 3.13 19.98
N PRO A 261 -0.11 3.11 21.24
CA PRO A 261 1.33 3.20 21.53
C PRO A 261 2.12 1.98 21.04
N ASP A 262 1.48 0.82 20.94
CA ASP A 262 2.15 -0.42 20.53
C ASP A 262 2.21 -0.65 19.00
N LEU A 263 1.64 0.27 18.19
CA LEU A 263 1.67 0.18 16.72
C LEU A 263 2.73 1.13 16.13
N ASP A 264 3.52 0.62 15.19
CA ASP A 264 4.65 1.32 14.59
C ASP A 264 4.24 2.22 13.41
N PHE A 265 3.12 1.93 12.77
CA PHE A 265 2.54 2.74 11.71
C PHE A 265 1.03 2.61 11.69
N ALA A 266 0.35 3.64 11.19
CA ALA A 266 -1.09 3.65 11.03
C ALA A 266 -1.48 3.26 9.59
N THR A 267 -2.58 2.54 9.45
CA THR A 267 -3.20 2.23 8.17
C THR A 267 -4.72 2.22 8.27
N ILE A 268 -5.37 2.61 7.18
CA ILE A 268 -6.79 2.37 6.92
C ILE A 268 -6.94 1.88 5.48
N HIS A 269 -8.05 1.22 5.20
CA HIS A 269 -8.46 0.89 3.85
C HIS A 269 -9.33 2.01 3.31
N ILE A 270 -8.93 2.64 2.21
CA ILE A 270 -9.57 3.85 1.70
C ILE A 270 -10.58 3.48 0.61
N TYR A 271 -11.86 3.46 1.00
CA TYR A 271 -13.00 3.18 0.13
C TYR A 271 -14.03 4.33 0.19
N ALA A 272 -13.64 5.52 -0.27
CA ALA A 272 -14.51 6.69 -0.21
C ALA A 272 -15.77 6.53 -1.07
N GLU A 273 -16.93 6.66 -0.42
CA GLU A 273 -18.25 6.43 -1.01
C GLU A 273 -18.53 7.28 -2.25
N GLY A 274 -18.96 6.62 -3.33
CA GLY A 274 -19.36 7.24 -4.59
C GLY A 274 -18.19 7.82 -5.40
N THR A 275 -16.95 7.58 -4.98
CA THR A 275 -15.75 8.08 -5.66
C THR A 275 -14.70 6.97 -5.79
N ILE A 276 -14.00 6.60 -4.72
CA ILE A 276 -12.92 5.61 -4.79
C ILE A 276 -13.51 4.20 -4.96
N ASP A 277 -14.60 3.90 -4.25
CA ASP A 277 -15.27 2.60 -4.32
C ASP A 277 -16.20 2.42 -5.53
N ASP A 278 -16.64 3.53 -6.13
CA ASP A 278 -17.48 3.56 -7.33
C ASP A 278 -17.18 4.79 -8.22
N PRO A 279 -16.04 4.81 -8.93
CA PRO A 279 -15.57 5.98 -9.65
C PRO A 279 -16.39 6.24 -10.92
N ARG A 280 -16.85 7.49 -11.06
CA ARG A 280 -17.44 8.02 -12.31
C ARG A 280 -16.42 8.73 -13.21
N ASN A 281 -15.34 9.21 -12.63
CA ASN A 281 -14.19 9.80 -13.31
C ASN A 281 -12.91 9.51 -12.53
N THR A 282 -11.76 9.86 -13.10
CA THR A 282 -10.43 9.61 -12.51
C THR A 282 -9.94 10.74 -11.59
N VAL A 283 -10.66 11.88 -11.53
CA VAL A 283 -10.27 13.09 -10.78
C VAL A 283 -10.86 13.10 -9.37
N ASP A 284 -12.17 12.93 -9.23
CA ASP A 284 -12.88 12.97 -7.94
C ASP A 284 -12.31 11.98 -6.91
N PRO A 285 -11.97 10.73 -7.28
CA PRO A 285 -11.31 9.79 -6.36
C PRO A 285 -9.97 10.33 -5.85
N ALA A 286 -9.22 11.06 -6.67
CA ALA A 286 -7.96 11.66 -6.26
C ALA A 286 -8.19 12.80 -5.25
N ILE A 287 -9.18 13.67 -5.50
CA ILE A 287 -9.58 14.71 -4.55
C ILE A 287 -9.99 14.10 -3.20
N ALA A 288 -10.80 13.05 -3.23
CA ALA A 288 -11.24 12.34 -2.03
C ALA A 288 -10.06 11.70 -1.28
N MET A 289 -9.16 11.01 -1.98
CA MET A 289 -7.97 10.38 -1.40
C MET A 289 -7.06 11.43 -0.73
N GLY A 290 -6.76 12.54 -1.39
CA GLY A 290 -5.92 13.60 -0.80
C GLY A 290 -6.52 14.21 0.46
N ARG A 291 -7.85 14.39 0.49
CA ARG A 291 -8.57 14.81 1.70
C ARG A 291 -8.44 13.78 2.83
N ILE A 292 -8.71 12.51 2.55
CA ILE A 292 -8.66 11.42 3.55
C ILE A 292 -7.25 11.23 4.11
N VAL A 293 -6.22 11.28 3.26
CA VAL A 293 -4.82 11.21 3.70
C VAL A 293 -4.51 12.37 4.65
N ARG A 294 -4.86 13.61 4.28
CA ARG A 294 -4.65 14.78 5.15
C ARG A 294 -5.37 14.62 6.50
N GLU A 295 -6.63 14.21 6.49
CA GLU A 295 -7.43 13.99 7.70
C GLU A 295 -6.83 12.89 8.59
N SER A 296 -6.36 11.80 7.98
CA SER A 296 -5.68 10.70 8.68
C SER A 296 -4.36 11.15 9.29
N LEU A 297 -3.57 11.94 8.56
CA LEU A 297 -2.33 12.51 9.07
C LEU A 297 -2.56 13.47 10.24
N ALA A 298 -3.67 14.21 10.25
CA ALA A 298 -4.06 15.08 11.36
C ALA A 298 -4.41 14.28 12.64
N GLN A 299 -4.78 13.01 12.52
CA GLN A 299 -4.98 12.12 13.67
C GLN A 299 -3.67 11.60 14.28
N ILE A 300 -2.55 11.70 13.58
CA ILE A 300 -1.26 11.17 14.02
C ILE A 300 -0.45 12.26 14.73
N HIS A 301 -0.11 12.04 16.00
CA HIS A 301 0.54 13.07 16.83
C HIS A 301 2.04 12.80 17.08
N ASP A 302 2.51 11.58 16.85
CA ASP A 302 3.90 11.17 17.07
C ASP A 302 4.72 11.11 15.77
N GLY A 303 4.11 11.49 14.65
CA GLY A 303 4.75 11.45 13.34
C GLY A 303 4.98 10.03 12.79
N ARG A 304 4.28 9.00 13.26
CA ARG A 304 4.42 7.66 12.68
C ARG A 304 4.09 7.62 11.17
N PRO A 305 4.62 6.65 10.42
CA PRO A 305 4.22 6.41 9.04
C PRO A 305 2.70 6.19 8.92
N PHE A 306 2.12 6.69 7.83
CA PHE A 306 0.73 6.43 7.43
C PHE A 306 0.72 5.81 6.03
N LEU A 307 0.06 4.68 5.89
CA LEU A 307 0.01 3.92 4.65
C LEU A 307 -1.44 3.52 4.38
N ASP A 308 -1.93 3.74 3.16
CA ASP A 308 -3.13 3.07 2.67
C ASP A 308 -2.79 1.62 2.27
N THR A 309 -3.25 0.65 3.06
CA THR A 309 -2.99 -0.77 2.78
C THR A 309 -4.05 -1.42 1.90
N GLU A 310 -5.14 -0.71 1.55
CA GLU A 310 -6.14 -1.24 0.63
C GLU A 310 -7.07 -0.16 0.08
N HIS A 311 -7.16 -0.05 -1.24
CA HIS A 311 -8.20 0.73 -1.92
C HIS A 311 -8.64 0.04 -3.22
N GLY A 312 -9.80 0.44 -3.74
CA GLY A 312 -10.45 -0.32 -4.81
C GLY A 312 -11.81 0.24 -5.22
N PRO A 313 -12.28 0.11 -6.48
CA PRO A 313 -13.65 0.35 -6.89
C PRO A 313 -14.51 -0.84 -6.46
N ILE A 314 -14.53 -1.13 -5.15
CA ILE A 314 -15.15 -2.34 -4.61
C ILE A 314 -16.63 -2.40 -4.94
N HIS A 315 -17.37 -1.29 -4.91
CA HIS A 315 -18.79 -1.28 -5.24
C HIS A 315 -19.04 -1.41 -6.74
N SER A 316 -18.23 -0.80 -7.61
CA SER A 316 -18.32 -1.07 -9.05
C SER A 316 -18.12 -2.55 -9.34
N PHE A 317 -17.14 -3.20 -8.70
CA PHE A 317 -16.82 -4.60 -8.96
C PHE A 317 -17.76 -5.59 -8.27
N LYS A 318 -17.89 -5.51 -6.95
CA LYS A 318 -18.62 -6.49 -6.13
C LYS A 318 -20.12 -6.36 -6.28
N ASP A 319 -20.65 -5.14 -6.24
CA ASP A 319 -22.10 -4.92 -6.15
C ASP A 319 -22.72 -4.64 -7.52
N ARG A 320 -21.99 -3.96 -8.42
CA ARG A 320 -22.46 -3.68 -9.79
C ARG A 320 -21.93 -4.65 -10.83
N HIS A 321 -21.00 -5.53 -10.47
CA HIS A 321 -20.39 -6.50 -11.38
C HIS A 321 -19.70 -5.87 -12.60
N ILE A 322 -19.20 -4.64 -12.44
CA ILE A 322 -18.47 -3.89 -13.47
C ILE A 322 -16.98 -4.05 -13.22
N THR A 323 -16.29 -4.64 -14.20
CA THR A 323 -14.83 -4.51 -14.30
C THR A 323 -14.53 -3.25 -15.10
N LEU A 324 -13.85 -2.27 -14.48
CA LEU A 324 -13.51 -1.01 -15.15
C LEU A 324 -12.71 -1.25 -16.44
N HIS A 325 -12.91 -0.40 -17.45
CA HIS A 325 -12.09 -0.46 -18.66
C HIS A 325 -10.61 -0.22 -18.29
N ALA A 326 -9.69 -0.95 -18.94
CA ALA A 326 -8.27 -0.94 -18.54
C ALA A 326 -7.67 0.48 -18.56
N SER A 327 -7.94 1.28 -19.60
CA SER A 327 -7.43 2.65 -19.70
C SER A 327 -7.90 3.56 -18.56
N PHE A 328 -9.17 3.43 -18.16
CA PHE A 328 -9.72 4.19 -17.05
C PHE A 328 -9.06 3.78 -15.73
N ASP A 329 -8.96 2.48 -15.51
CA ASP A 329 -8.42 1.92 -14.28
C ASP A 329 -6.92 2.21 -14.12
N ASP A 330 -6.17 2.21 -15.22
CA ASP A 330 -4.76 2.61 -15.28
C ASP A 330 -4.57 4.07 -14.82
N GLU A 331 -5.36 5.00 -15.36
CA GLU A 331 -5.30 6.42 -15.00
C GLU A 331 -5.78 6.68 -13.57
N TYR A 332 -6.92 6.08 -13.18
CA TYR A 332 -7.45 6.14 -11.83
C TYR A 332 -6.41 5.66 -10.80
N PHE A 333 -5.77 4.50 -11.02
CA PHE A 333 -4.79 3.95 -10.10
C PHE A 333 -3.52 4.79 -10.04
N ARG A 334 -3.09 5.34 -11.18
CA ARG A 334 -1.97 6.29 -11.22
C ARG A 334 -2.28 7.53 -10.37
N HIS A 335 -3.46 8.13 -10.52
CA HIS A 335 -3.87 9.29 -9.73
C HIS A 335 -3.90 9.00 -8.22
N LEU A 336 -4.49 7.87 -7.80
CA LEU A 336 -4.54 7.48 -6.39
C LEU A 336 -3.15 7.30 -5.77
N GLN A 337 -2.20 6.72 -6.52
CA GLN A 337 -0.82 6.59 -6.05
C GLN A 337 -0.13 7.93 -5.83
N TRP A 338 -0.25 8.83 -6.80
CA TRP A 338 0.42 10.12 -6.73
C TRP A 338 -0.18 11.01 -5.65
N VAL A 339 -1.51 11.05 -5.54
CA VAL A 339 -2.15 11.86 -4.52
C VAL A 339 -1.89 11.34 -3.11
N HIS A 340 -1.81 10.01 -2.92
CA HIS A 340 -1.46 9.43 -1.63
C HIS A 340 -0.04 9.85 -1.20
N LEU A 341 0.95 9.67 -2.09
CA LEU A 341 2.33 10.07 -1.84
C LEU A 341 2.44 11.58 -1.59
N ALA A 342 1.92 12.40 -2.51
CA ALA A 342 2.07 13.85 -2.47
C ALA A 342 1.34 14.47 -1.28
N SER A 343 0.28 13.85 -0.77
CA SER A 343 -0.41 14.30 0.45
C SER A 343 0.32 13.90 1.74
N GLY A 344 1.42 13.14 1.66
CA GLY A 344 2.27 12.76 2.79
C GLY A 344 2.10 11.30 3.24
N GLY A 345 1.30 10.50 2.54
CA GLY A 345 1.25 9.06 2.76
C GLY A 345 2.59 8.38 2.37
N VAL A 346 2.81 7.19 2.90
CA VAL A 346 3.98 6.37 2.56
C VAL A 346 3.67 5.49 1.35
N GLY A 347 4.42 5.66 0.27
CA GLY A 347 4.16 4.93 -0.98
C GLY A 347 2.88 5.39 -1.69
N GLY A 348 2.39 4.57 -2.62
CA GLY A 348 1.24 4.91 -3.48
C GLY A 348 -0.10 4.31 -3.04
N GLY A 349 -0.21 3.79 -1.83
CA GLY A 349 -1.35 2.97 -1.43
C GLY A 349 -1.35 1.59 -2.12
N MET A 350 -2.06 0.62 -1.54
CA MET A 350 -2.05 -0.76 -2.05
C MET A 350 -3.39 -1.13 -2.69
N ARG A 351 -3.38 -1.26 -4.01
CA ARG A 351 -4.57 -1.56 -4.80
C ARG A 351 -5.10 -2.98 -4.54
N TRP A 352 -6.38 -3.11 -4.21
CA TRP A 352 -7.12 -4.35 -4.43
C TRP A 352 -7.52 -4.48 -5.90
N PRO A 353 -7.24 -5.61 -6.60
CA PRO A 353 -7.42 -5.67 -8.05
C PRO A 353 -8.82 -5.29 -8.53
N ASN A 354 -9.88 -5.82 -7.93
CA ASN A 354 -11.28 -5.58 -8.35
C ASN A 354 -11.52 -5.82 -9.85
N ARG A 355 -10.97 -6.93 -10.37
CA ARG A 355 -11.05 -7.36 -11.77
C ARG A 355 -11.16 -8.88 -11.86
N HIS A 356 -11.60 -9.37 -13.02
CA HIS A 356 -11.57 -10.79 -13.36
C HIS A 356 -10.56 -11.11 -14.48
N PRO A 357 -9.57 -12.00 -14.23
CA PRO A 357 -9.16 -12.52 -12.92
C PRO A 357 -8.59 -11.41 -12.03
N HIS A 358 -8.42 -11.68 -10.72
CA HIS A 358 -7.83 -10.73 -9.76
C HIS A 358 -6.34 -10.49 -10.06
N ARG A 359 -6.07 -9.54 -10.96
CA ARG A 359 -4.73 -9.08 -11.34
C ARG A 359 -4.79 -7.60 -11.71
N LEU A 360 -3.68 -6.90 -11.50
CA LEU A 360 -3.51 -5.54 -12.02
C LEU A 360 -3.19 -5.58 -13.52
N THR A 361 -3.56 -4.50 -14.22
CA THR A 361 -3.27 -4.29 -15.65
C THR A 361 -1.80 -3.90 -15.87
N ALA A 362 -1.33 -3.98 -17.13
CA ALA A 362 0.03 -3.55 -17.46
C ALA A 362 0.26 -2.04 -17.23
N GLY A 363 -0.75 -1.19 -17.46
CA GLY A 363 -0.64 0.25 -17.20
C GLY A 363 -0.50 0.56 -15.71
N MET A 364 -1.20 -0.16 -14.84
CA MET A 364 -0.97 -0.09 -13.39
C MET A 364 0.46 -0.49 -13.01
N ARG A 365 1.03 -1.53 -13.64
CA ARG A 365 2.45 -1.90 -13.42
C ARG A 365 3.40 -0.81 -13.88
N ALA A 366 3.12 -0.16 -15.01
CA ALA A 366 3.89 1.00 -15.46
C ALA A 366 3.81 2.16 -14.44
N ALA A 367 2.63 2.41 -13.84
CA ALA A 367 2.46 3.42 -12.80
C ALA A 367 3.28 3.11 -11.53
N GLN A 368 3.31 1.85 -11.07
CA GLN A 368 4.16 1.43 -9.94
C GLN A 368 5.66 1.64 -10.25
N ARG A 369 6.07 1.34 -11.49
CA ARG A 369 7.45 1.56 -11.95
C ARG A 369 7.80 3.04 -11.97
N SER A 370 6.89 3.88 -12.47
CA SER A 370 7.02 5.35 -12.49
C SER A 370 7.20 5.90 -11.07
N LEU A 371 6.32 5.53 -10.14
CA LEU A 371 6.40 5.92 -8.73
C LEU A 371 7.77 5.53 -8.14
N SER A 372 8.20 4.28 -8.35
CA SER A 372 9.48 3.78 -7.84
C SER A 372 10.70 4.51 -8.41
N GLY A 373 10.62 5.01 -9.64
CA GLY A 373 11.62 5.89 -10.23
C GLY A 373 11.70 7.22 -9.50
N PHE A 374 10.55 7.85 -9.26
CA PHE A 374 10.45 9.14 -8.57
C PHE A 374 10.91 9.09 -7.11
N LEU A 375 10.61 8.00 -6.39
CA LEU A 375 11.03 7.84 -4.99
C LEU A 375 12.56 8.01 -4.81
N ARG A 376 13.37 7.77 -5.85
CA ARG A 376 14.84 7.96 -5.78
C ARG A 376 15.30 9.41 -5.73
N LEU A 377 14.40 10.36 -5.99
CA LEU A 377 14.69 11.78 -6.04
C LEU A 377 14.64 12.46 -4.66
N ILE A 378 14.03 11.80 -3.67
CA ILE A 378 13.80 12.31 -2.31
C ILE A 378 14.67 11.56 -1.30
N ASP A 379 15.22 12.26 -0.30
CA ASP A 379 15.94 11.65 0.81
C ASP A 379 14.97 11.29 1.95
N TRP A 380 14.30 10.14 1.82
CA TRP A 380 13.29 9.69 2.77
C TRP A 380 13.78 9.51 4.21
N ASN A 381 15.09 9.28 4.41
CA ASN A 381 15.66 9.18 5.75
C ASN A 381 15.67 10.53 6.47
N ARG A 382 15.69 11.64 5.71
CA ARG A 382 15.73 13.00 6.24
C ARG A 382 14.45 13.78 6.00
N PHE A 383 13.56 13.27 5.16
CA PHE A 383 12.30 13.91 4.87
C PHE A 383 11.36 13.90 6.08
N ARG A 384 10.84 15.06 6.48
CA ARG A 384 9.93 15.26 7.63
C ARG A 384 8.60 15.81 7.16
N ARG A 385 7.73 14.92 6.69
CA ARG A 385 6.48 15.34 6.04
C ARG A 385 5.71 16.38 6.86
N ARG A 386 5.30 17.45 6.20
CA ARG A 386 4.19 18.33 6.56
C ARG A 386 3.28 18.39 5.35
N ASN A 387 1.97 18.18 5.52
CA ASN A 387 1.05 18.38 4.41
C ASN A 387 1.02 19.87 4.06
N LEU A 388 1.17 20.20 2.78
CA LEU A 388 1.22 21.56 2.24
C LEU A 388 0.06 21.84 1.28
N SER A 389 -0.80 20.87 0.99
CA SER A 389 -1.79 20.96 -0.10
C SER A 389 -2.73 22.16 -0.01
N GLN A 390 -2.98 22.70 1.21
CA GLN A 390 -3.82 23.89 1.42
C GLN A 390 -3.03 25.20 1.53
N GLU A 391 -1.70 25.13 1.48
CA GLU A 391 -0.81 26.29 1.64
C GLU A 391 -0.01 26.60 0.36
N VAL A 392 -0.09 25.72 -0.65
CA VAL A 392 0.52 25.96 -1.95
C VAL A 392 -0.39 26.86 -2.77
N ASP A 393 0.12 28.01 -3.17
CA ASP A 393 -0.53 28.87 -4.16
C ASP A 393 -0.18 28.37 -5.57
N ILE A 394 -1.17 28.32 -6.46
CA ILE A 394 -1.03 27.90 -7.85
C ILE A 394 -1.67 28.92 -8.79
N SER A 395 -1.02 29.21 -9.92
CA SER A 395 -1.52 30.20 -10.90
C SER A 395 -2.73 29.73 -11.70
N GLU A 396 -2.96 28.42 -11.79
CA GLU A 396 -4.01 27.81 -12.60
C GLU A 396 -5.14 27.29 -11.72
N GLN A 397 -6.33 27.90 -11.81
CA GLN A 397 -7.49 27.54 -10.99
C GLN A 397 -8.02 26.13 -11.29
N GLU A 398 -7.80 25.65 -12.51
CA GLU A 398 -8.27 24.34 -13.00
C GLU A 398 -7.24 23.22 -12.79
N VAL A 399 -6.34 23.41 -11.83
CA VAL A 399 -5.33 22.44 -11.42
C VAL A 399 -5.41 22.27 -9.90
N ALA A 400 -5.81 21.08 -9.47
CA ALA A 400 -5.68 20.67 -8.08
C ALA A 400 -4.20 20.41 -7.75
N VAL A 401 -3.77 20.85 -6.57
CA VAL A 401 -2.40 20.66 -6.09
C VAL A 401 -2.39 19.86 -4.79
N PHE A 402 -1.51 18.87 -4.74
CA PHE A 402 -1.24 18.08 -3.55
C PHE A 402 0.24 18.17 -3.25
N ALA A 403 0.58 18.45 -2.00
CA ALA A 403 1.97 18.65 -1.66
C ALA A 403 2.25 18.25 -0.21
N CYS A 404 3.48 17.79 0.01
CA CYS A 404 4.04 17.64 1.33
C CYS A 404 5.52 17.99 1.29
N GLY A 405 6.04 18.51 2.39
CA GLY A 405 7.41 19.00 2.43
C GLY A 405 7.94 19.20 3.83
N ASP A 406 9.23 19.47 3.91
CA ASP A 406 9.92 19.97 5.10
C ASP A 406 10.77 21.19 4.74
N THR A 407 11.73 21.54 5.59
CA THR A 407 12.60 22.70 5.36
C THR A 407 13.64 22.53 4.26
N GLU A 408 13.89 21.32 3.78
CA GLU A 408 14.99 21.00 2.86
C GLU A 408 14.50 20.33 1.56
N GLN A 409 13.31 19.73 1.55
CA GLN A 409 12.75 18.99 0.40
C GLN A 409 11.22 19.11 0.33
N ALA A 410 10.64 18.91 -0.84
CA ALA A 410 9.19 18.82 -1.01
C ALA A 410 8.80 17.93 -2.21
N ILE A 411 7.58 17.43 -2.15
CA ILE A 411 6.91 16.70 -3.22
C ILE A 411 5.65 17.48 -3.57
N VAL A 412 5.42 17.68 -4.87
CA VAL A 412 4.20 18.30 -5.38
C VAL A 412 3.63 17.42 -6.49
N TRP A 413 2.32 17.26 -6.53
CA TRP A 413 1.61 16.68 -7.65
C TRP A 413 0.50 17.62 -8.07
N CYS A 414 0.47 17.95 -9.35
CA CYS A 414 -0.50 18.84 -9.98
C CYS A 414 -1.40 18.02 -10.90
N LEU A 415 -2.71 18.09 -10.72
CA LEU A 415 -3.72 17.36 -11.48
C LEU A 415 -4.71 18.33 -12.11
N ARG A 416 -4.92 18.26 -13.42
CA ARG A 416 -5.99 19.04 -14.06
C ARG A 416 -7.37 18.54 -13.67
N THR A 417 -8.31 19.47 -13.51
CA THR A 417 -9.69 19.17 -13.11
C THR A 417 -10.72 19.50 -14.19
N ASN A 418 -10.36 20.24 -15.24
CA ASN A 418 -11.30 20.79 -16.21
C ASN A 418 -11.42 20.05 -17.55
N THR A 419 -10.69 18.97 -17.75
CA THR A 419 -10.61 18.26 -19.04
C THR A 419 -11.12 16.84 -18.95
N ILE A 420 -12.13 16.60 -18.12
CA ILE A 420 -12.74 15.27 -17.98
C ILE A 420 -13.62 14.99 -19.20
N ALA A 421 -13.30 13.93 -19.94
CA ALA A 421 -14.05 13.43 -21.07
C ALA A 421 -15.32 12.68 -20.64
N GLU A 422 -16.20 12.36 -21.58
CA GLU A 422 -17.44 11.60 -21.33
C GLU A 422 -17.19 10.22 -20.72
N ASN A 423 -16.04 9.61 -20.99
CA ASN A 423 -15.64 8.33 -20.40
C ASN A 423 -15.06 8.47 -18.98
N GLY A 424 -15.05 9.67 -18.41
CA GLY A 424 -14.54 9.99 -17.08
C GLY A 424 -13.02 10.09 -16.95
N GLN A 425 -12.27 9.93 -18.05
CA GLN A 425 -10.81 10.13 -18.06
C GLN A 425 -10.45 11.57 -18.43
N LEU A 426 -9.24 12.02 -18.13
CA LEU A 426 -8.74 13.30 -18.64
C LEU A 426 -8.42 13.23 -20.14
N CYS A 427 -8.86 14.22 -20.91
CA CYS A 427 -8.58 14.33 -22.34
C CYS A 427 -7.08 14.44 -22.60
N ARG A 428 -6.61 13.80 -23.68
CA ARG A 428 -5.20 13.78 -24.07
C ARG A 428 -4.88 14.69 -25.26
N ASP A 429 -5.90 15.02 -26.03
CA ASP A 429 -5.89 15.85 -27.23
C ASP A 429 -6.25 17.32 -26.93
N VAL A 430 -5.85 17.78 -25.75
CA VAL A 430 -6.04 19.16 -25.30
C VAL A 430 -4.70 19.87 -25.21
N ARG A 431 -4.73 21.21 -25.28
CA ARG A 431 -3.51 22.01 -25.08
C ARG A 431 -2.93 21.76 -23.70
N SER A 432 -1.60 21.58 -23.64
CA SER A 432 -0.86 21.51 -22.38
C SER A 432 -0.93 22.84 -21.62
N VAL A 433 -0.95 22.77 -20.31
CA VAL A 433 -0.89 23.93 -19.40
C VAL A 433 0.45 23.97 -18.70
N SER A 434 0.84 25.16 -18.19
CA SER A 434 2.01 25.34 -17.34
C SER A 434 1.63 26.21 -16.16
N ALA A 435 1.66 25.63 -14.97
CA ALA A 435 1.35 26.33 -13.73
C ALA A 435 2.63 26.85 -13.06
N ARG A 436 2.50 27.98 -12.37
CA ARG A 436 3.48 28.52 -11.42
C ARG A 436 3.00 28.30 -10.00
N LEU A 437 3.90 27.86 -9.13
CA LEU A 437 3.62 27.49 -7.75
C LEU A 437 4.45 28.34 -6.77
N SER A 438 3.88 28.60 -5.59
CA SER A 438 4.62 29.07 -4.41
C SER A 438 4.58 27.99 -3.33
N LEU A 439 5.74 27.51 -2.89
CA LEU A 439 5.86 26.45 -1.90
C LEU A 439 6.39 27.02 -0.57
N PRO A 440 5.59 26.95 0.52
CA PRO A 440 6.01 27.45 1.82
C PRO A 440 6.79 26.40 2.63
N GLY A 441 7.55 26.88 3.62
CA GLY A 441 8.24 26.06 4.61
C GLY A 441 9.67 25.68 4.27
N LEU A 442 10.15 25.94 3.05
CA LEU A 442 11.51 25.63 2.61
C LEU A 442 12.51 26.68 3.09
N ARG A 443 13.59 26.27 3.76
CA ARG A 443 14.66 27.18 4.24
C ARG A 443 15.24 28.00 3.08
N SER A 444 15.70 29.22 3.36
CA SER A 444 16.40 30.03 2.35
C SER A 444 17.59 29.29 1.75
N GLY A 445 17.70 29.29 0.42
CA GLY A 445 18.75 28.59 -0.30
C GLY A 445 18.37 28.24 -1.73
N ARG A 446 19.28 27.54 -2.43
CA ARG A 446 19.04 27.05 -3.79
C ARG A 446 18.43 25.65 -3.76
N TYR A 447 17.51 25.41 -4.68
CA TYR A 447 16.78 24.15 -4.83
C TYR A 447 16.80 23.71 -6.28
N SER A 448 16.99 22.42 -6.49
CA SER A 448 16.74 21.73 -7.75
C SER A 448 15.28 21.26 -7.74
N VAL A 449 14.51 21.72 -8.72
CA VAL A 449 13.15 21.24 -8.98
C VAL A 449 13.20 20.32 -10.20
N ILE A 450 12.76 19.08 -10.00
CA ILE A 450 12.75 18.04 -11.02
C ILE A 450 11.29 17.74 -11.37
N ALA A 451 10.91 18.05 -12.60
CA ALA A 451 9.59 17.73 -13.14
C ALA A 451 9.59 16.30 -13.68
N TRP A 452 8.61 15.51 -13.25
CA TRP A 452 8.47 14.09 -13.52
C TRP A 452 7.15 13.80 -14.22
N ASP A 453 7.25 13.15 -15.39
CA ASP A 453 6.09 12.63 -16.09
C ASP A 453 5.59 11.38 -15.37
N THR A 454 4.44 11.50 -14.74
CA THR A 454 3.83 10.47 -13.89
C THR A 454 3.38 9.25 -14.70
N GLU A 455 3.02 9.42 -15.97
CA GLU A 455 2.59 8.35 -16.87
C GLU A 455 3.78 7.67 -17.55
N ALA A 456 4.68 8.46 -18.15
CA ALA A 456 5.85 7.92 -18.82
C ALA A 456 6.90 7.38 -17.83
N GLY A 457 6.89 7.85 -16.58
CA GLY A 457 7.87 7.49 -15.57
C GLY A 457 9.26 8.02 -15.87
N LEU A 458 9.34 9.24 -16.40
CA LEU A 458 10.59 9.85 -16.88
C LEU A 458 10.74 11.29 -16.36
N LEU A 459 12.00 11.67 -16.11
CA LEU A 459 12.37 13.06 -15.87
C LEU A 459 12.10 13.88 -17.14
N ARG A 460 11.37 14.98 -17.00
CA ARG A 460 11.05 15.92 -18.10
C ARG A 460 11.99 17.12 -18.11
N ARG A 461 12.21 17.73 -16.95
CA ARG A 461 12.99 18.96 -16.80
C ARG A 461 13.60 19.02 -15.41
N THR A 462 14.76 19.66 -15.31
CA THR A 462 15.33 20.13 -14.05
C THR A 462 15.59 21.62 -14.14
N CYS A 463 15.24 22.38 -13.11
CA CYS A 463 15.59 23.78 -12.98
C CYS A 463 16.10 24.09 -11.58
N GLU A 464 16.93 25.13 -11.47
CA GLU A 464 17.33 25.68 -10.18
C GLU A 464 16.48 26.91 -9.85
N VAL A 465 16.02 26.98 -8.61
CA VAL A 465 15.21 28.07 -8.06
C VAL A 465 15.71 28.41 -6.66
N THR A 466 15.46 29.64 -6.21
CA THR A 466 15.92 30.11 -4.89
C THR A 466 14.73 30.37 -3.98
N ALA A 467 14.75 29.79 -2.77
CA ALA A 467 13.80 30.12 -1.73
C ALA A 467 14.28 31.34 -0.94
N ASN A 468 13.38 32.30 -0.73
CA ASN A 468 13.62 33.51 0.06
C ASN A 468 12.62 33.55 1.22
N GLY A 469 13.09 33.75 2.44
CA GLY A 469 12.21 33.99 3.60
C GLY A 469 11.24 32.85 3.90
N SER A 470 11.69 31.59 3.79
CA SER A 470 10.90 30.36 3.94
C SER A 470 9.91 30.02 2.81
N MET A 471 9.92 30.79 1.71
CA MET A 471 9.03 30.60 0.56
C MET A 471 9.85 30.35 -0.70
N LEU A 472 9.52 29.30 -1.44
CA LEU A 472 10.02 29.07 -2.79
C LEU A 472 8.97 29.54 -3.79
N THR A 473 9.20 30.69 -4.41
CA THR A 473 8.25 31.30 -5.35
C THR A 473 8.58 30.96 -6.80
N GLU A 474 7.58 31.10 -7.68
CA GLU A 474 7.73 30.98 -9.14
C GLU A 474 8.24 29.61 -9.63
N VAL A 475 7.88 28.53 -8.92
CA VAL A 475 8.22 27.17 -9.37
C VAL A 475 7.38 26.83 -10.59
N GLU A 476 8.01 26.76 -11.76
CA GLU A 476 7.37 26.34 -13.00
C GLU A 476 7.26 24.81 -13.09
N THR A 477 6.03 24.33 -13.29
CA THR A 477 5.77 22.91 -13.59
C THR A 477 6.32 22.48 -14.96
N GLY A 478 6.40 23.40 -15.92
CA GLY A 478 6.55 23.06 -17.35
C GLY A 478 5.23 22.61 -17.97
N PRO A 479 5.19 22.33 -19.29
CA PRO A 479 3.96 21.91 -19.97
C PRO A 479 3.55 20.48 -19.59
N PHE A 480 2.29 20.30 -19.18
CA PHE A 480 1.69 18.98 -18.96
C PHE A 480 0.24 18.92 -19.46
N ILE A 481 -0.22 17.72 -19.82
CA ILE A 481 -1.55 17.50 -20.43
C ILE A 481 -2.58 17.12 -19.38
N THR A 482 -2.29 16.16 -18.50
CA THR A 482 -3.22 15.66 -17.47
C THR A 482 -2.74 16.02 -16.07
N ASP A 483 -1.52 15.61 -15.73
CA ASP A 483 -0.92 15.80 -14.42
C ASP A 483 0.61 15.69 -14.48
N ILE A 484 1.29 16.16 -13.44
CA ILE A 484 2.75 16.15 -13.33
C ILE A 484 3.19 16.13 -11.86
N ALA A 485 4.30 15.47 -11.55
CA ALA A 485 4.89 15.49 -10.22
C ALA A 485 6.20 16.29 -10.21
N LEU A 486 6.48 16.98 -9.10
CA LEU A 486 7.73 17.71 -8.87
C LEU A 486 8.42 17.15 -7.63
N ALA A 487 9.71 16.85 -7.76
CA ALA A 487 10.60 16.65 -6.63
C ALA A 487 11.43 17.93 -6.43
N VAL A 488 11.35 18.51 -5.23
CA VAL A 488 12.08 19.70 -4.84
C VAL A 488 13.14 19.31 -3.83
N LYS A 489 14.41 19.60 -4.11
CA LYS A 489 15.53 19.21 -3.26
C LYS A 489 16.55 20.33 -3.17
N ARG A 490 17.02 20.64 -1.97
CA ARG A 490 18.09 21.61 -1.77
C ARG A 490 19.40 21.18 -2.43
N VAL A 491 20.12 22.14 -3.01
CA VAL A 491 21.42 21.98 -3.70
C VAL A 491 22.60 22.19 -2.75
#